data_AF-A0A059C515-F1
#
_entry.id   AF-A0A059C515-F1
#
_cell.length_a   1.000
_cell.length_b   1.000
_cell.length_c   1.000
_cell.angle_alpha   90.00
_cell.angle_beta   90.00
_cell.angle_gamma   90.00
#
_symmetry.space_group_name_H-M   'P 1'
#
loop_
_entity.id
_entity.type
_entity.pdbx_description
1 polymer ?
#
loop_
_entity_poly.entity_id
_entity_poly.type
_entity_poly.pdbx_seq_one_letter_code
_entity_poly.pdbx_strand_id
1 'polypeptide(L)'
;MFIIRSRTIELGASDEILAIIKPICIIIYSLVTVCGYKAVIKFFPHQVSDLELAVSLLEKCHDTNSVTSLRHESTGEMEAKCVILLWLSILVLVPFDIASVDSSIASNNELGELEPAPLVSRVLGFCKDYLSSAGPMRTISGLLLSRLLTRPDMPKAFIRFIDWTHEVLSSSKDDVMGHFQLLGVVEALAALFKAGSRNLLLDVVASVWNDISSLGKSGTAARSPLLRKFLVKLSQRIGLTCLPYRLPSWRYM
;
A
#
# COMPACT_ATOMS: atom_id res chain seq x y z
N MET A 1 3.91 16.44 -11.27
CA MET A 1 3.19 16.54 -10.00
C MET A 1 2.78 17.96 -9.62
N PHE A 2 3.58 19.01 -9.87
CA PHE A 2 3.17 20.39 -9.56
C PHE A 2 1.82 20.79 -10.18
N ILE A 3 1.61 20.48 -11.48
CA ILE A 3 0.33 20.75 -12.17
C ILE A 3 -0.84 20.04 -11.50
N ILE A 4 -0.66 18.77 -11.13
CA ILE A 4 -1.68 17.97 -10.42
C ILE A 4 -2.03 18.64 -9.08
N ARG A 5 -1.01 19.04 -8.32
CA ARG A 5 -1.18 19.73 -7.03
C ARG A 5 -1.92 21.06 -7.19
N SER A 6 -1.45 21.96 -8.05
CA SER A 6 -2.06 23.28 -8.22
C SER A 6 -3.52 23.19 -8.68
N ARG A 7 -3.82 22.32 -9.65
CA ARG A 7 -5.19 22.12 -10.13
C ARG A 7 -6.11 21.52 -9.06
N THR A 8 -5.59 20.60 -8.24
CA THR A 8 -6.37 20.01 -7.15
C THR A 8 -6.71 21.02 -6.06
N ILE A 9 -5.79 21.96 -5.77
CA ILE A 9 -6.04 23.05 -4.83
C ILE A 9 -7.07 24.06 -5.39
N GLU A 10 -6.98 24.39 -6.68
CA GLU A 10 -7.85 25.39 -7.32
C GLU A 10 -9.30 24.93 -7.50
N LEU A 11 -9.48 23.68 -7.94
CA LEU A 11 -10.80 23.18 -8.37
C LEU A 11 -11.47 22.28 -7.32
N GLY A 12 -10.75 21.90 -6.26
CA GLY A 12 -11.15 20.87 -5.31
C GLY A 12 -11.28 19.51 -5.99
N ALA A 13 -11.15 18.38 -5.28
CA ALA A 13 -11.35 17.08 -5.93
C ALA A 13 -12.73 17.10 -6.64
N SER A 14 -12.79 17.11 -7.97
CA SER A 14 -13.99 17.32 -8.79
C SER A 14 -13.79 16.53 -10.09
N ASP A 15 -14.87 16.12 -10.74
CA ASP A 15 -14.78 15.25 -11.93
C ASP A 15 -14.03 15.93 -13.09
N GLU A 16 -14.11 17.27 -13.17
CA GLU A 16 -13.34 18.09 -14.11
C GLU A 16 -11.82 17.98 -13.88
N ILE A 17 -11.39 17.87 -12.62
CA ILE A 17 -9.97 17.65 -12.30
C ILE A 17 -9.52 16.30 -12.85
N LEU A 18 -10.34 15.27 -12.69
CA LEU A 18 -9.95 13.92 -13.07
C LEU A 18 -9.70 13.85 -14.58
N ALA A 19 -10.48 14.57 -15.39
CA ALA A 19 -10.26 14.69 -16.84
C ALA A 19 -8.90 15.32 -17.19
N ILE A 20 -8.40 16.26 -16.38
CA ILE A 20 -7.10 16.90 -16.56
C ILE A 20 -5.94 16.02 -16.04
N ILE A 21 -6.14 15.35 -14.90
CA ILE A 21 -5.11 14.54 -14.26
C ILE A 21 -4.82 13.26 -15.06
N LYS A 22 -5.86 12.59 -15.59
CA LYS A 22 -5.76 11.31 -16.30
C LYS A 22 -4.65 11.31 -17.38
N PRO A 23 -4.62 12.25 -18.36
CA PRO A 23 -3.55 12.31 -19.36
C PRO A 23 -2.14 12.50 -18.77
N ILE A 24 -2.03 13.34 -17.74
CA ILE A 24 -0.74 13.59 -17.07
C ILE A 24 -0.27 12.31 -16.35
N CYS A 25 -1.18 11.60 -15.70
CA CYS A 25 -0.88 10.34 -15.04
C CYS A 25 -0.46 9.25 -16.03
N ILE A 26 -1.00 9.22 -17.25
CA ILE A 26 -0.52 8.30 -18.30
C ILE A 26 0.97 8.56 -18.61
N ILE A 27 1.36 9.83 -18.77
CA ILE A 27 2.76 10.21 -19.04
C ILE A 27 3.65 9.82 -17.86
N ILE A 28 3.25 10.16 -16.63
CA ILE A 28 4.03 9.84 -15.42
C ILE A 28 4.14 8.31 -15.25
N TYR A 29 3.05 7.58 -15.47
CA TYR A 29 3.05 6.13 -15.37
C TYR A 29 3.96 5.50 -16.43
N SER A 30 3.98 6.04 -17.65
CA SER A 30 4.92 5.62 -18.71
C SER A 30 6.38 5.84 -18.30
N LEU A 31 6.69 6.95 -17.60
CA LEU A 31 8.03 7.14 -17.03
C LEU A 31 8.32 6.15 -15.90
N VAL A 32 7.33 5.84 -15.05
CA VAL A 32 7.47 4.86 -13.97
C VAL A 32 7.75 3.46 -14.51
N THR A 33 7.13 3.07 -15.63
CA THR A 33 7.34 1.76 -16.25
C THR A 33 8.70 1.65 -16.93
N VAL A 34 9.18 2.70 -17.61
CA VAL A 34 10.47 2.69 -18.32
C VAL A 34 11.66 2.91 -17.39
N CYS A 35 11.61 3.93 -16.53
CA CYS A 35 12.73 4.30 -15.66
C CYS A 35 12.72 3.58 -14.30
N GLY A 36 11.59 2.96 -13.96
CA GLY A 36 11.35 2.38 -12.64
C GLY A 36 10.86 3.42 -11.62
N TYR A 37 9.93 3.01 -10.76
CA TYR A 37 9.27 3.91 -9.81
C TYR A 37 10.26 4.67 -8.91
N LYS A 38 11.36 4.04 -8.48
CA LYS A 38 12.35 4.66 -7.58
C LYS A 38 13.05 5.89 -8.17
N ALA A 39 13.21 5.95 -9.49
CA ALA A 39 13.79 7.10 -10.15
C ALA A 39 12.80 8.26 -10.18
N VAL A 40 11.53 7.95 -10.48
CA VAL A 40 10.47 8.95 -10.67
C VAL A 40 9.96 9.55 -9.35
N ILE A 41 9.82 8.74 -8.30
CA ILE A 41 9.30 9.20 -7.00
C ILE A 41 10.10 10.35 -6.38
N LYS A 42 11.40 10.46 -6.71
CA LYS A 42 12.26 11.54 -6.19
C LYS A 42 11.78 12.93 -6.60
N PHE A 43 11.02 13.02 -7.69
CA PHE A 43 10.49 14.27 -8.24
C PHE A 43 9.07 14.59 -7.77
N PHE A 44 8.48 13.74 -6.91
CA PHE A 44 7.15 14.00 -6.38
C PHE A 44 7.25 15.03 -5.24
N PRO A 45 6.22 15.85 -5.00
CA PRO A 45 6.21 16.77 -3.86
C PRO A 45 6.00 15.98 -2.57
N HIS A 46 6.64 16.46 -1.50
CA HIS A 46 6.70 15.81 -0.18
C HIS A 46 6.07 16.68 0.91
N GLN A 47 5.15 17.58 0.55
CA GLN A 47 4.56 18.49 1.53
C GLN A 47 3.47 17.79 2.34
N VAL A 48 3.38 18.12 3.62
CA VAL A 48 2.42 17.51 4.55
C VAL A 48 0.98 17.79 4.12
N SER A 49 0.71 19.00 3.63
CA SER A 49 -0.58 19.44 3.10
C SER A 49 -1.08 18.60 1.93
N ASP A 50 -0.17 17.92 1.22
CA ASP A 50 -0.52 17.13 0.05
C ASP A 50 -1.08 15.75 0.43
N LEU A 51 -0.98 15.33 1.71
CA LEU A 51 -1.45 14.01 2.15
C LEU A 51 -2.98 13.88 2.04
N GLU A 52 -3.72 14.78 2.67
CA GLU A 52 -5.19 14.78 2.62
C GLU A 52 -5.69 14.96 1.18
N LEU A 53 -5.02 15.84 0.42
CA LEU A 53 -5.28 16.05 -1.00
C LEU A 53 -5.11 14.76 -1.80
N ALA A 54 -4.01 14.04 -1.64
CA ALA A 54 -3.74 12.81 -2.36
C ALA A 54 -4.74 11.69 -1.99
N VAL A 55 -5.19 11.62 -0.73
CA VAL A 55 -6.24 10.67 -0.30
C VAL A 55 -7.58 11.02 -0.95
N SER A 56 -7.98 12.29 -0.96
CA SER A 56 -9.22 12.73 -1.60
C SER A 56 -9.25 12.45 -3.11
N LEU A 57 -8.11 12.64 -3.80
CA LEU A 57 -7.98 12.28 -5.21
C LEU A 57 -8.10 10.77 -5.43
N LEU A 58 -7.51 9.97 -4.55
CA LEU A 58 -7.58 8.52 -4.65
C LEU A 58 -9.03 8.02 -4.45
N GLU A 59 -9.74 8.60 -3.48
CA GLU A 59 -11.15 8.32 -3.20
C GLU A 59 -12.02 8.58 -4.44
N LYS A 60 -11.88 9.75 -5.07
CA LYS A 60 -12.59 10.03 -6.32
C LYS A 60 -12.26 9.06 -7.44
N CYS A 61 -10.99 8.72 -7.59
CA CYS A 61 -10.56 7.74 -8.59
C CYS A 61 -11.13 6.35 -8.28
N HIS A 62 -11.28 5.99 -7.01
CA HIS A 62 -11.83 4.71 -6.57
C HIS A 62 -13.31 4.60 -6.92
N ASP A 63 -14.09 5.65 -6.66
CA ASP A 63 -15.54 5.70 -6.92
C ASP A 63 -15.90 5.74 -8.41
N THR A 64 -15.02 6.31 -9.25
CA THR A 64 -15.12 6.23 -10.72
C THR A 64 -14.72 4.84 -11.23
N ASN A 65 -15.43 3.79 -10.77
CA ASN A 65 -15.31 2.46 -11.34
C ASN A 65 -15.84 2.47 -12.78
N SER A 66 -14.92 2.28 -13.73
CA SER A 66 -15.16 2.15 -15.16
C SER A 66 -16.38 1.27 -15.48
N VAL A 67 -17.41 1.90 -16.02
CA VAL A 67 -18.53 1.26 -16.72
C VAL A 67 -18.08 0.77 -18.13
N THR A 68 -16.84 1.04 -18.52
CA THR A 68 -16.33 0.83 -19.88
C THR A 68 -15.31 -0.31 -19.94
N SER A 69 -15.82 -1.54 -19.88
CA SER A 69 -15.08 -2.78 -20.11
C SER A 69 -14.61 -3.00 -21.57
N LEU A 70 -14.54 -1.96 -22.40
CA LEU A 70 -14.14 -2.05 -23.80
C LEU A 70 -12.70 -1.56 -23.94
N ARG A 71 -11.80 -2.55 -23.91
CA ARG A 71 -10.39 -2.43 -24.28
C ARG A 71 -10.27 -1.76 -25.66
N HIS A 72 -9.94 -0.48 -25.72
CA HIS A 72 -9.15 0.09 -26.83
C HIS A 72 -8.54 1.46 -26.54
N GLU A 73 -8.96 2.18 -25.50
CA GLU A 73 -8.32 3.44 -25.12
C GLU A 73 -7.99 3.44 -23.63
N SER A 74 -6.72 3.63 -23.30
CA SER A 74 -6.28 3.84 -21.91
C SER A 74 -6.98 5.09 -21.38
N THR A 75 -8.11 4.92 -20.68
CA THR A 75 -8.87 6.03 -20.07
C THR A 75 -8.07 6.78 -18.99
N GLY A 76 -6.83 6.35 -18.69
CA GLY A 76 -5.93 6.96 -17.72
C GLY A 76 -6.31 6.67 -16.26
N GLU A 77 -7.38 5.93 -16.02
CA GLU A 77 -7.91 5.63 -14.69
C GLU A 77 -6.96 4.75 -13.88
N MET A 78 -6.44 3.72 -14.54
CA MET A 78 -5.50 2.80 -13.93
C MET A 78 -4.19 3.52 -13.58
N GLU A 79 -3.69 4.30 -14.52
CA GLU A 79 -2.48 5.09 -14.41
C GLU A 79 -2.63 6.15 -13.31
N ALA A 80 -3.77 6.83 -13.23
CA ALA A 80 -4.10 7.77 -12.16
C ALA A 80 -4.05 7.10 -10.79
N LYS A 81 -4.77 5.98 -10.61
CA LYS A 81 -4.74 5.18 -9.36
C LYS A 81 -3.32 4.79 -8.98
N CYS A 82 -2.52 4.30 -9.93
CA CYS A 82 -1.13 3.89 -9.69
C CYS A 82 -0.23 5.07 -9.29
N VAL A 83 -0.31 6.20 -9.99
CA VAL A 83 0.51 7.39 -9.73
C VAL A 83 0.15 8.01 -8.37
N ILE A 84 -1.14 8.06 -8.03
CA ILE A 84 -1.61 8.59 -6.74
C ILE A 84 -1.19 7.67 -5.59
N LEU A 85 -1.36 6.36 -5.70
CA LEU A 85 -0.87 5.39 -4.70
C LEU A 85 0.66 5.50 -4.51
N LEU A 86 1.39 5.69 -5.61
CA LEU A 86 2.83 5.87 -5.55
C LEU A 86 3.20 7.19 -4.87
N TRP A 87 2.42 8.25 -5.08
CA TRP A 87 2.59 9.52 -4.38
C TRP A 87 2.33 9.41 -2.89
N LEU A 88 1.23 8.79 -2.50
CA LEU A 88 0.94 8.46 -1.10
C LEU A 88 2.07 7.65 -0.46
N SER A 89 2.69 6.73 -1.19
CA SER A 89 3.80 5.92 -0.65
C SER A 89 4.99 6.75 -0.20
N ILE A 90 5.12 7.99 -0.69
CA ILE A 90 6.17 8.93 -0.31
C ILE A 90 5.67 9.87 0.77
N LEU A 91 4.44 10.39 0.63
CA LEU A 91 3.84 11.32 1.60
C LEU A 91 3.72 10.68 2.98
N VAL A 92 3.49 9.38 3.04
CA VAL A 92 3.45 8.62 4.29
C VAL A 92 4.83 8.50 4.97
N LEU A 93 5.95 8.84 4.33
CA LEU A 93 7.28 8.85 4.98
C LEU A 93 7.61 10.19 5.67
N VAL A 94 6.72 11.18 5.58
CA VAL A 94 6.90 12.48 6.21
C VAL A 94 6.96 12.33 7.74
N PRO A 95 7.89 13.01 8.44
CA PRO A 95 8.18 12.79 9.87
C PRO A 95 7.18 13.44 10.84
N PHE A 96 5.97 13.76 10.39
CA PHE A 96 4.90 14.32 11.21
C PHE A 96 3.82 13.27 11.44
N ASP A 97 3.21 13.26 12.63
CA ASP A 97 2.08 12.39 12.93
C ASP A 97 0.93 12.66 11.96
N ILE A 98 0.40 11.60 11.35
CA ILE A 98 -0.70 11.70 10.39
C ILE A 98 -1.97 12.23 11.08
N ALA A 99 -2.14 11.96 12.38
CA ALA A 99 -3.26 12.50 13.14
C ALA A 99 -3.23 14.05 13.20
N SER A 100 -2.05 14.67 13.16
CA SER A 100 -1.95 16.13 13.17
C SER A 100 -2.41 16.81 11.87
N VAL A 101 -2.51 16.05 10.79
CA VAL A 101 -2.87 16.52 9.44
C VAL A 101 -4.32 16.20 9.11
N ASP A 102 -4.95 15.34 9.89
CA ASP A 102 -6.27 14.81 9.62
C ASP A 102 -7.36 15.80 10.06
N SER A 103 -7.79 16.63 9.11
CA SER A 103 -8.87 17.61 9.30
C SER A 103 -10.20 16.95 9.71
N SER A 104 -10.37 15.65 9.48
CA SER A 104 -11.60 14.91 9.83
C SER A 104 -11.66 14.43 11.29
N ILE A 105 -10.59 14.61 12.06
CA ILE A 105 -10.61 14.36 13.52
C ILE A 105 -11.52 15.37 14.22
N ALA A 106 -11.52 16.64 13.79
CA ALA A 106 -12.33 17.69 14.40
C ALA A 106 -13.85 17.50 14.19
N SER A 107 -14.25 16.73 13.16
CA SER A 107 -15.65 16.45 12.84
C SER A 107 -16.20 15.20 13.52
N ASN A 108 -15.33 14.28 13.94
CA ASN A 108 -15.71 12.99 14.52
C ASN A 108 -15.47 12.98 16.04
N ASN A 109 -16.38 13.62 16.78
CA ASN A 109 -16.35 13.71 18.25
C ASN A 109 -16.54 12.36 18.99
N GLU A 110 -16.57 11.22 18.27
CA GLU A 110 -16.84 9.88 18.80
C GLU A 110 -15.70 8.87 18.55
N LEU A 111 -14.49 9.31 18.16
CA LEU A 111 -13.36 8.39 18.13
C LEU A 111 -12.92 8.06 19.56
N GLY A 112 -13.33 6.90 20.06
CA GLY A 112 -12.68 6.30 21.23
C GLY A 112 -11.17 6.18 20.97
N GLU A 113 -10.36 6.36 22.01
CA GLU A 113 -8.87 6.35 21.99
C GLU A 113 -8.22 5.09 21.36
N LEU A 114 -9.02 4.13 20.89
CA LEU A 114 -8.61 2.83 20.37
C LEU A 114 -8.59 2.74 18.83
N GLU A 115 -9.21 3.68 18.10
CA GLU A 115 -9.26 3.66 16.63
C GLU A 115 -8.07 4.41 16.00
N PRO A 116 -7.48 3.91 14.88
CA PRO A 116 -6.50 4.66 14.10
C PRO A 116 -7.16 5.91 13.49
N ALA A 117 -6.35 6.93 13.18
CA ALA A 117 -6.84 8.16 12.57
C ALA A 117 -7.69 7.88 11.31
N PRO A 118 -8.81 8.58 11.09
CA PRO A 118 -9.74 8.32 10.00
C PRO A 118 -9.10 8.37 8.61
N LEU A 119 -8.09 9.23 8.41
CA LEU A 119 -7.30 9.26 7.18
C LEU A 119 -6.49 7.97 6.99
N VAL A 120 -5.90 7.44 8.06
CA VAL A 120 -5.14 6.18 8.03
C VAL A 120 -6.05 5.00 7.75
N SER A 121 -7.23 4.93 8.38
CA SER A 121 -8.20 3.86 8.15
C SER A 121 -8.70 3.87 6.70
N ARG A 122 -8.92 5.05 6.12
CA ARG A 122 -9.29 5.21 4.70
C ARG A 122 -8.19 4.72 3.75
N VAL A 123 -6.94 5.12 3.99
CA VAL A 123 -5.79 4.63 3.20
C VAL A 123 -5.64 3.12 3.32
N LEU A 124 -5.82 2.55 4.51
CA LEU A 124 -5.79 1.10 4.73
C LEU A 124 -6.91 0.40 3.96
N GLY A 125 -8.12 0.94 3.96
CA GLY A 125 -9.27 0.44 3.19
C GLY A 125 -8.94 0.33 1.71
N PHE A 126 -8.53 1.45 1.09
CA PHE A 126 -8.15 1.46 -0.34
C PHE A 126 -7.03 0.48 -0.65
N CYS A 127 -6.00 0.42 0.21
CA CYS A 127 -4.92 -0.53 -0.01
C CYS A 127 -5.41 -1.98 0.03
N LYS A 128 -6.26 -2.35 0.99
CA LYS A 128 -6.84 -3.70 1.10
C LYS A 128 -7.64 -4.06 -0.15
N ASP A 129 -8.41 -3.13 -0.70
CA ASP A 129 -9.16 -3.35 -1.93
C ASP A 129 -8.23 -3.57 -3.13
N TYR A 130 -7.21 -2.71 -3.26
CA TYR A 130 -6.24 -2.81 -4.34
C TYR A 130 -5.30 -4.03 -4.21
N LEU A 131 -5.14 -4.63 -3.03
CA LEU A 131 -4.44 -5.91 -2.90
C LEU A 131 -5.15 -7.04 -3.68
N SER A 132 -6.47 -6.94 -3.83
CA SER A 132 -7.28 -7.89 -4.61
C SER A 132 -7.26 -7.60 -6.11
N SER A 133 -6.67 -6.47 -6.54
CA SER A 133 -6.61 -6.09 -7.95
C SER A 133 -5.60 -6.93 -8.74
N ALA A 134 -5.93 -7.18 -10.01
CA ALA A 134 -4.97 -7.71 -10.97
C ALA A 134 -4.14 -6.57 -11.57
N GLY A 135 -2.86 -6.46 -11.18
CA GLY A 135 -1.92 -5.55 -11.84
C GLY A 135 -0.95 -4.82 -10.91
N PRO A 136 -0.33 -3.72 -11.38
CA PRO A 136 0.64 -2.91 -10.64
C PRO A 136 0.06 -2.26 -9.38
N MET A 137 -1.26 -1.98 -9.33
CA MET A 137 -1.91 -1.43 -8.14
C MET A 137 -1.68 -2.30 -6.91
N ARG A 138 -1.72 -3.62 -7.05
CA ARG A 138 -1.42 -4.57 -5.97
C ARG A 138 -0.03 -4.37 -5.38
N THR A 139 0.99 -4.32 -6.25
CA THR A 139 2.39 -4.14 -5.83
C THR A 139 2.62 -2.76 -5.21
N ILE A 140 2.03 -1.69 -5.78
CA ILE A 140 2.17 -0.33 -5.26
C ILE A 140 1.44 -0.18 -3.91
N SER A 141 0.27 -0.81 -3.74
CA SER A 141 -0.48 -0.81 -2.48
C SER A 141 0.27 -1.57 -1.39
N GLY A 142 0.89 -2.71 -1.72
CA GLY A 142 1.79 -3.42 -0.81
C GLY A 142 2.99 -2.55 -0.39
N LEU A 143 3.54 -1.75 -1.31
CA LEU A 143 4.61 -0.80 -0.99
C LEU A 143 4.11 0.31 -0.05
N LEU A 144 2.96 0.92 -0.32
CA LEU A 144 2.34 1.95 0.50
C LEU A 144 2.06 1.42 1.92
N LEU A 145 1.42 0.25 2.04
CA LEU A 145 1.18 -0.43 3.31
C LEU A 145 2.48 -0.68 4.07
N SER A 146 3.50 -1.19 3.39
CA SER A 146 4.78 -1.49 4.02
C SER A 146 5.48 -0.26 4.60
N ARG A 147 5.18 0.94 4.08
CA ARG A 147 5.76 2.19 4.60
C ARG A 147 4.89 2.80 5.69
N LEU A 148 3.57 2.74 5.54
CA LEU A 148 2.60 3.24 6.52
C LEU A 148 2.69 2.49 7.84
N LEU A 149 2.65 1.17 7.78
CA LEU A 149 2.56 0.31 8.96
C LEU A 149 3.89 0.19 9.73
N THR A 150 5.01 0.58 9.11
CA THR A 150 6.33 0.54 9.76
C THR A 150 6.68 1.84 10.46
N ARG A 151 5.80 2.84 10.41
CA ARG A 151 6.02 4.09 11.13
C ARG A 151 5.86 3.87 12.65
N PRO A 152 6.62 4.59 13.48
CA PRO A 152 6.58 4.42 14.94
C PRO A 152 5.24 4.81 15.57
N ASP A 153 4.48 5.69 14.93
CA ASP A 153 3.16 6.20 15.36
C ASP A 153 1.99 5.29 14.97
N MET A 154 2.23 4.14 14.32
CA MET A 154 1.18 3.27 13.75
C MET A 154 1.09 1.84 14.33
N PRO A 155 1.37 1.57 15.63
CA PRO A 155 1.35 0.20 16.16
C PRO A 155 -0.04 -0.44 16.10
N LYS A 156 -1.11 0.34 16.35
CA LYS A 156 -2.50 -0.14 16.31
C LYS A 156 -2.92 -0.56 14.89
N ALA A 157 -2.60 0.28 13.91
CA ALA A 157 -2.86 0.00 12.50
C ALA A 157 -2.10 -1.25 12.01
N PHE A 158 -0.85 -1.41 12.48
CA PHE A 158 -0.03 -2.59 12.18
C PHE A 158 -0.67 -3.88 12.71
N ILE A 159 -1.05 -3.93 13.99
CA ILE A 159 -1.69 -5.11 14.60
C ILE A 159 -2.98 -5.47 13.86
N ARG A 160 -3.89 -4.50 13.65
CA ARG A 160 -5.13 -4.71 12.90
C ARG A 160 -4.91 -5.21 11.48
N PHE A 161 -3.83 -4.77 10.84
CA PHE A 161 -3.49 -5.27 9.51
C PHE A 161 -3.02 -6.72 9.58
N ILE A 162 -2.18 -7.09 10.56
CA ILE A 162 -1.72 -8.47 10.76
C ILE A 162 -2.89 -9.41 11.07
N ASP A 163 -3.80 -9.02 11.96
CA ASP A 163 -5.01 -9.80 12.27
C ASP A 163 -5.85 -10.03 11.01
N TRP A 164 -6.09 -8.97 10.22
CA TRP A 164 -6.77 -9.09 8.94
C TRP A 164 -6.03 -10.00 7.96
N THR A 165 -4.69 -9.98 7.90
CA THR A 165 -3.95 -10.91 7.04
C THR A 165 -4.12 -12.35 7.49
N HIS A 166 -4.19 -12.62 8.79
CA HIS A 166 -4.46 -13.96 9.33
C HIS A 166 -5.84 -14.47 8.89
N GLU A 167 -6.87 -13.62 8.96
CA GLU A 167 -8.22 -13.93 8.47
C GLU A 167 -8.22 -14.26 6.97
N VAL A 168 -7.51 -13.47 6.16
CA VAL A 168 -7.43 -13.71 4.71
C VAL A 168 -6.70 -15.02 4.40
N LEU A 169 -5.57 -15.29 5.07
CA LEU A 169 -4.75 -16.48 4.85
C LEU A 169 -5.43 -17.77 5.35
N SER A 170 -6.23 -17.68 6.40
CA SER A 170 -7.03 -18.80 6.92
C SER A 170 -8.32 -19.03 6.13
N SER A 171 -8.84 -18.01 5.44
CA SER A 171 -10.03 -18.14 4.60
C SER A 171 -9.75 -18.97 3.33
N SER A 172 -10.41 -20.12 3.21
CA SER A 172 -10.35 -20.96 2.00
C SER A 172 -11.33 -20.45 0.94
N LYS A 173 -11.03 -19.29 0.33
CA LYS A 173 -11.81 -18.79 -0.81
C LYS A 173 -11.19 -19.28 -2.12
N ASP A 174 -11.83 -20.27 -2.75
CA ASP A 174 -11.42 -20.84 -4.05
C ASP A 174 -11.85 -19.97 -5.26
N ASP A 175 -12.26 -18.73 -5.04
CA ASP A 175 -12.62 -17.80 -6.11
C ASP A 175 -11.40 -17.00 -6.64
N VAL A 176 -11.50 -16.53 -7.88
CA VAL A 176 -10.48 -15.73 -8.59
C VAL A 176 -10.10 -14.48 -7.80
N MET A 177 -11.08 -13.77 -7.23
CA MET A 177 -10.81 -12.58 -6.42
C MET A 177 -10.06 -12.93 -5.14
N GLY A 178 -10.44 -14.04 -4.49
CA GLY A 178 -9.73 -14.58 -3.33
C GLY A 178 -8.28 -14.94 -3.66
N HIS A 179 -8.04 -15.50 -4.85
CA HIS A 179 -6.68 -15.80 -5.30
C HIS A 179 -5.82 -14.53 -5.47
N PHE A 180 -6.36 -13.47 -6.09
CA PHE A 180 -5.62 -12.21 -6.22
C PHE A 180 -5.36 -11.53 -4.89
N GLN A 181 -6.36 -11.54 -4.00
CA GLN A 181 -6.23 -11.02 -2.63
C GLN A 181 -5.13 -11.76 -1.87
N LEU A 182 -5.10 -13.10 -1.96
CA LEU A 182 -4.07 -13.93 -1.35
C LEU A 182 -2.67 -13.57 -1.85
N LEU A 183 -2.50 -13.43 -3.18
CA LEU A 183 -1.25 -12.99 -3.78
C LEU A 183 -0.82 -11.62 -3.27
N GLY A 184 -1.76 -10.68 -3.17
CA GLY A 184 -1.52 -9.32 -2.70
C GLY A 184 -1.11 -9.28 -1.24
N VAL A 185 -1.79 -10.04 -0.38
CA VAL A 185 -1.47 -10.13 1.05
C VAL A 185 -0.06 -10.67 1.28
N VAL A 186 0.30 -11.78 0.63
CA VAL A 186 1.65 -12.36 0.79
C VAL A 186 2.72 -11.42 0.23
N GLU A 187 2.45 -10.73 -0.88
CA GLU A 187 3.35 -9.72 -1.44
C GLU A 187 3.51 -8.50 -0.52
N ALA A 188 2.42 -8.03 0.09
CA ALA A 188 2.40 -6.92 1.04
C ALA A 188 3.13 -7.28 2.34
N LEU A 189 2.89 -8.46 2.90
CA LEU A 189 3.64 -8.97 4.05
C LEU A 189 5.12 -9.08 3.72
N ALA A 190 5.49 -9.57 2.53
CA ALA A 190 6.89 -9.57 2.12
C ALA A 190 7.44 -8.13 2.14
N ALA A 191 6.75 -7.16 1.52
CA ALA A 191 7.17 -5.76 1.52
C ALA A 191 7.31 -5.19 2.94
N LEU A 192 6.38 -5.51 3.85
CA LEU A 192 6.38 -5.13 5.25
C LEU A 192 7.63 -5.66 5.98
N PHE A 193 7.93 -6.95 5.85
CA PHE A 193 9.14 -7.55 6.44
C PHE A 193 10.46 -7.03 5.84
N LYS A 194 10.42 -6.37 4.67
CA LYS A 194 11.58 -5.70 4.09
C LYS A 194 11.78 -4.28 4.63
N ALA A 195 10.69 -3.58 4.95
CA ALA A 195 10.73 -2.18 5.37
C ALA A 195 10.75 -2.02 6.90
N GLY A 196 10.14 -2.96 7.62
CA GLY A 196 9.92 -2.87 9.06
C GLY A 196 11.19 -3.03 9.89
N SER A 197 11.18 -2.38 11.05
CA SER A 197 12.23 -2.55 12.06
C SER A 197 12.12 -3.94 12.69
N ARG A 198 13.26 -4.49 13.11
CA ARG A 198 13.31 -5.82 13.74
C ARG A 198 12.38 -5.91 14.95
N ASN A 199 12.40 -4.90 15.82
CA ASN A 199 11.64 -4.90 17.07
C ASN A 199 10.14 -5.06 16.83
N LEU A 200 9.59 -4.33 15.85
CA LEU A 200 8.18 -4.39 15.49
C LEU A 200 7.80 -5.71 14.80
N LEU A 201 8.72 -6.29 14.01
CA LEU A 201 8.43 -7.51 13.25
C LEU A 201 8.55 -8.79 14.10
N LEU A 202 9.42 -8.82 15.11
CA LEU A 202 9.66 -10.03 15.92
C LEU A 202 8.39 -10.54 16.60
N ASP A 203 7.52 -9.63 17.07
CA ASP A 203 6.29 -9.98 17.78
C ASP A 203 5.31 -10.76 16.90
N VAL A 204 5.34 -10.55 15.58
CA VAL A 204 4.40 -11.16 14.63
C VAL A 204 5.01 -12.32 13.83
N VAL A 205 6.33 -12.55 13.94
CA VAL A 205 7.04 -13.60 13.19
C VAL A 205 6.39 -14.96 13.35
N ALA A 206 6.07 -15.36 14.59
CA ALA A 206 5.55 -16.69 14.86
C ALA A 206 4.18 -16.91 14.21
N SER A 207 3.28 -15.92 14.34
CA SER A 207 1.95 -15.97 13.72
C SER A 207 2.05 -16.05 12.20
N VAL A 208 2.79 -15.12 11.58
CA VAL A 208 2.92 -15.03 10.13
C VAL A 208 3.62 -16.28 9.56
N TRP A 209 4.60 -16.84 10.27
CA TRP A 209 5.28 -18.07 9.86
C TRP A 209 4.34 -19.28 9.84
N ASN A 210 3.47 -19.41 10.84
CA ASN A 210 2.50 -20.50 10.90
C ASN A 210 1.52 -20.42 9.73
N ASP A 211 1.02 -19.22 9.41
CA ASP A 211 0.09 -18.99 8.30
C ASP A 211 0.71 -19.31 6.94
N ILE A 212 1.97 -18.91 6.71
CA ILE A 212 2.66 -19.18 5.45
C ILE A 212 3.05 -20.66 5.34
N SER A 213 3.40 -21.29 6.45
CA SER A 213 3.77 -22.71 6.47
C SER A 213 2.57 -23.61 6.18
N SER A 214 1.38 -23.27 6.69
CA SER A 214 0.15 -23.97 6.36
C SER A 214 -0.24 -23.72 4.91
N LEU A 215 -0.20 -22.46 4.47
CA LEU A 215 -0.53 -22.08 3.09
C LEU A 215 0.41 -22.70 2.06
N GLY A 216 1.71 -22.80 2.35
CA GLY A 216 2.69 -23.42 1.47
C GLY A 216 2.46 -24.91 1.22
N LYS A 217 1.78 -25.60 2.14
CA LYS A 217 1.39 -27.02 2.02
C LYS A 217 0.02 -27.21 1.35
N SER A 218 -0.74 -26.12 1.13
CA SER A 218 -2.07 -26.17 0.53
C SER A 218 -2.04 -26.50 -0.97
N GLY A 219 -3.17 -27.03 -1.49
CA GLY A 219 -3.36 -27.22 -2.92
C GLY A 219 -3.30 -25.91 -3.73
N THR A 220 -3.68 -24.78 -3.13
CA THR A 220 -3.63 -23.44 -3.75
C THR A 220 -2.20 -23.02 -4.07
N ALA A 221 -1.27 -23.26 -3.15
CA ALA A 221 0.16 -23.03 -3.40
C ALA A 221 0.73 -23.97 -4.47
N ALA A 222 0.26 -25.23 -4.54
CA ALA A 222 0.69 -26.17 -5.59
C ALA A 222 0.26 -25.70 -7.00
N ARG A 223 -0.91 -25.06 -7.13
CA ARG A 223 -1.45 -24.59 -8.40
C ARG A 223 -0.92 -23.22 -8.84
N SER A 224 -0.40 -22.40 -7.92
CA SER A 224 0.05 -21.03 -8.24
C SER A 224 1.57 -20.84 -8.07
N PRO A 225 2.36 -20.82 -9.16
CA PRO A 225 3.80 -20.59 -9.08
C PRO A 225 4.15 -19.19 -8.55
N LEU A 226 3.31 -18.20 -8.84
CA LEU A 226 3.49 -16.82 -8.38
C LEU A 226 3.31 -16.73 -6.86
N LEU A 227 2.31 -17.45 -6.31
CA LEU A 227 2.14 -17.56 -4.86
C LEU A 227 3.38 -18.18 -4.21
N ARG A 228 3.87 -19.31 -4.72
CA ARG A 228 5.10 -19.96 -4.20
C ARG A 228 6.30 -19.01 -4.21
N LYS A 229 6.47 -18.23 -5.28
CA LYS A 229 7.53 -17.21 -5.36
C LYS A 229 7.42 -16.19 -4.23
N PHE A 230 6.22 -15.72 -3.91
CA PHE A 230 6.01 -14.78 -2.81
C PHE A 230 6.16 -15.42 -1.43
N LEU A 231 5.70 -16.65 -1.24
CA LEU A 231 5.91 -17.40 0.00
C LEU A 231 7.40 -17.57 0.29
N VAL A 232 8.20 -18.03 -0.70
CA VAL A 232 9.66 -18.14 -0.55
C VAL A 232 10.30 -16.80 -0.22
N LYS A 233 9.88 -15.72 -0.91
CA LYS A 233 10.38 -14.36 -0.67
C LYS A 233 10.09 -13.89 0.75
N LEU A 234 8.92 -14.19 1.28
CA LEU A 234 8.50 -13.82 2.63
C LEU A 234 9.21 -14.68 3.67
N SER A 235 9.28 -16.01 3.49
CA SER A 235 10.05 -16.92 4.35
C SER A 235 11.51 -16.49 4.48
N GLN A 236 12.15 -16.09 3.38
CA GLN A 236 13.52 -15.56 3.40
C GLN A 236 13.64 -14.30 4.27
N ARG A 237 12.67 -13.39 4.18
CA ARG A 237 12.70 -12.14 4.95
C ARG A 237 12.44 -12.39 6.43
N ILE A 238 11.48 -13.26 6.77
CA ILE A 238 11.24 -13.71 8.14
C ILE A 238 12.53 -14.30 8.73
N GLY A 239 13.19 -15.21 7.99
CA GLY A 239 14.46 -15.79 8.42
C GLY A 239 15.53 -14.74 8.69
N LEU A 240 15.67 -13.74 7.82
CA LEU A 240 16.61 -12.63 8.02
C LEU A 240 16.26 -11.77 9.24
N THR A 241 14.98 -11.57 9.55
CA THR A 241 14.53 -10.86 10.76
C THR A 241 14.91 -11.61 12.04
N CYS A 242 14.85 -12.94 12.03
CA CYS A 242 15.20 -13.78 13.18
C CYS A 242 16.71 -13.84 13.43
N LEU A 243 17.54 -13.82 12.38
CA LEU A 243 18.99 -13.92 12.50
C LEU A 243 19.58 -12.74 13.29
N PRO A 244 20.58 -12.95 14.16
CA PRO A 244 21.22 -11.87 14.91
C PRO A 244 21.86 -10.86 13.94
N TYR A 245 21.76 -9.57 14.28
CA TYR A 245 22.39 -8.52 13.50
C TYR A 245 23.92 -8.66 13.57
N ARG A 246 24.57 -8.79 12.40
CA ARG A 246 26.03 -8.73 12.31
C ARG A 246 26.44 -7.28 12.09
N LEU A 247 27.11 -6.70 13.07
CA LEU A 247 27.75 -5.40 12.92
C LEU A 247 28.79 -5.49 11.78
N PRO A 248 28.78 -4.56 10.82
CA PRO A 248 29.82 -4.51 9.81
C PRO A 248 31.18 -4.24 10.48
N SER A 249 32.22 -4.95 10.08
CA SER A 249 33.57 -4.84 10.67
C SER A 249 34.20 -3.45 10.57
N TRP A 250 33.64 -2.55 9.75
CA TRP A 250 34.12 -1.19 9.50
C TRP A 250 33.45 -0.12 10.36
N ARG A 251 32.45 -0.44 11.20
CA ARG A 251 31.91 0.51 12.17
C ARG A 251 32.88 0.60 13.36
N TYR A 252 33.60 1.71 13.46
CA TYR A 252 34.30 2.08 14.69
C TYR A 252 33.26 2.24 15.81
N MET A 253 33.52 1.61 16.95
CA MET A 253 32.69 1.69 18.16
C MET A 253 32.70 3.10 18.75
#